data_AF-A0A353Y9X7-F1
#
_entry.id   AF-A0A353Y9X7-F1
#
_cell.length_a   1.000
_cell.length_b   1.000
_cell.length_c   1.000
_cell.angle_alpha   90.00
_cell.angle_beta   90.00
_cell.angle_gamma   90.00
#
_symmetry.space_group_name_H-M   'P 1'
#
loop_
_entity.id
_entity.type
_entity.pdbx_description
1 polymer ?
#
loop_
_entity_poly.entity_id
_entity_poly.type
_entity_poly.pdbx_seq_one_letter_code
_entity_poly.pdbx_strand_id
1 'polypeptide(L)'
;MNFNYSNPYPSTRLPVFARNVVSTSHPLAAQAGLRMLHKGGNAVDAAIAAAAVITLTEPVSNGLGSDAFAILWDGKALHGLNASGRAPQAWTPEYFHRKYGKDAKTPPKRGIDSVAVPGAVSGWVALSDRFGRLPFADLLEPAIEIAERGYLIPVVVQQKWAAATPELQGVPGFAQSFLPWGRAPQVGELFQFKAAARALRLIAQTKGEAYYRGEIAQALEKFSTECGGALKASDLAAYQPEWVQPLAKNYRGYTLHEIPPNGQGIAAQIALGILDQFDLASMPVDGVDSQHLQIEAMKLAFADVYRYVAEPSAMQVTPEQMLDDAYLASRAKLIDMKRAQDFKAGNPVKGGTIYLTAADENGMMISFIQSNFMGFGSGCVEPSFGISLQNRG
;
A
#
# COMPACT_ATOMS: atom_id res chain seq x y z
N MET A 1 7.68 34.17 -5.70
CA MET A 1 8.78 34.00 -4.73
C MET A 1 9.37 32.63 -5.00
N ASN A 2 10.64 32.52 -5.43
CA ASN A 2 11.26 31.22 -5.68
C ASN A 2 11.94 30.76 -4.39
N PHE A 3 11.33 29.79 -3.69
CA PHE A 3 11.90 29.24 -2.46
C PHE A 3 12.99 28.23 -2.82
N ASN A 4 14.24 28.50 -2.47
CA ASN A 4 15.34 27.54 -2.66
C ASN A 4 15.42 26.62 -1.44
N TYR A 5 15.01 25.36 -1.63
CA TYR A 5 15.06 24.29 -0.63
C TYR A 5 16.22 23.31 -0.87
N SER A 6 17.23 23.69 -1.66
CA SER A 6 18.46 22.91 -1.82
C SER A 6 19.30 23.02 -0.54
N ASN A 7 19.63 21.89 0.07
CA ASN A 7 20.51 21.83 1.23
C ASN A 7 21.82 21.13 0.85
N PRO A 8 22.95 21.85 0.74
CA PRO A 8 24.24 21.24 0.40
C PRO A 8 24.91 20.54 1.59
N TYR A 9 24.35 20.62 2.79
CA TYR A 9 24.96 20.08 4.01
C TYR A 9 24.29 18.78 4.46
N PRO A 10 25.05 17.85 5.07
CA PRO A 10 24.47 16.69 5.73
C PRO A 10 23.50 17.13 6.83
N SER A 11 22.44 16.35 7.01
CA SER A 11 21.44 16.55 8.06
C SER A 11 21.28 15.26 8.87
N THR A 12 21.08 15.39 10.17
CA THR A 12 20.84 14.26 11.08
C THR A 12 19.44 14.34 11.67
N ARG A 13 18.77 13.19 11.80
CA ARG A 13 17.48 13.07 12.50
C ARG A 13 17.71 12.25 13.76
N LEU A 14 17.42 12.85 14.91
CA LEU A 14 17.46 12.15 16.19
C LEU A 14 16.20 11.29 16.38
N PRO A 15 16.28 10.15 17.09
CA PRO A 15 15.11 9.39 17.47
C PRO A 15 14.11 10.23 18.27
N VAL A 16 12.82 10.05 17.99
CA VAL A 16 11.73 10.73 18.70
C VAL A 16 11.20 9.82 19.79
N PHE A 17 11.06 10.35 21.01
CA PHE A 17 10.48 9.66 22.17
C PHE A 17 9.20 10.38 22.59
N ALA A 18 8.09 9.64 22.70
CA ALA A 18 6.81 10.18 23.14
C ALA A 18 5.92 9.08 23.71
N ARG A 19 4.85 9.48 24.42
CA ARG A 19 3.82 8.55 24.91
C ARG A 19 2.98 7.95 23.77
N ASN A 20 2.71 8.78 22.76
CA ASN A 20 2.03 8.37 21.54
C ASN A 20 2.88 8.84 20.35
N VAL A 21 3.00 8.00 19.32
CA VAL A 21 3.83 8.27 18.13
C VAL A 21 3.04 7.92 16.88
N VAL A 22 3.11 8.79 15.87
CA VAL A 22 2.65 8.50 14.50
C VAL A 22 3.80 8.80 13.55
N SER A 23 4.19 7.82 12.74
CA SER A 23 5.28 7.94 11.77
C SER A 23 4.79 7.56 10.38
N THR A 24 4.96 8.46 9.42
CA THR A 24 4.56 8.25 8.03
C THR A 24 5.28 9.22 7.08
N SER A 25 5.09 9.05 5.77
CA SER A 25 5.79 9.79 4.70
C SER A 25 5.35 11.25 4.55
N HIS A 26 4.19 11.64 5.10
CA HIS A 26 3.65 12.99 4.97
C HIS A 26 3.34 13.66 6.32
N PRO A 27 3.88 14.86 6.62
CA PRO A 27 3.66 15.53 7.91
C PRO A 27 2.20 15.80 8.25
N LEU A 28 1.37 16.20 7.27
CA LEU A 28 -0.07 16.43 7.52
C LEU A 28 -0.82 15.14 7.91
N ALA A 29 -0.36 13.98 7.44
CA ALA A 29 -0.94 12.70 7.84
C ALA A 29 -0.52 12.30 9.26
N ALA A 30 0.74 12.51 9.62
CA ALA A 30 1.18 12.37 11.01
C ALA A 30 0.38 13.28 11.96
N GLN A 31 0.15 14.54 11.56
CA GLN A 31 -0.70 15.48 12.32
C GLN A 31 -2.14 15.00 12.45
N ALA A 32 -2.72 14.41 11.40
CA ALA A 32 -4.06 13.85 11.45
C ALA A 32 -4.17 12.69 12.46
N GLY A 33 -3.19 11.78 12.46
CA GLY A 33 -3.13 10.71 13.45
C GLY A 33 -2.96 11.24 14.88
N LEU A 34 -2.08 12.22 15.09
CA LEU A 34 -1.91 12.89 16.39
C LEU A 34 -3.19 13.61 16.84
N ARG A 35 -3.95 14.22 15.92
CA ARG A 35 -5.25 14.84 16.23
C ARG A 35 -6.23 13.81 16.78
N MET A 36 -6.25 12.57 16.27
CA MET A 36 -7.11 11.50 16.81
C MET A 36 -6.64 11.04 18.19
N LEU A 37 -5.34 10.88 18.40
CA LEU A 37 -4.79 10.56 19.72
C LEU A 37 -5.14 11.64 20.75
N HIS A 38 -5.06 12.92 20.38
CA HIS A 38 -5.46 14.04 21.26
C HIS A 38 -6.96 14.09 21.55
N LYS A 39 -7.80 13.57 20.66
CA LYS A 39 -9.24 13.38 20.91
C LYS A 39 -9.55 12.18 21.81
N GLY A 40 -8.54 11.46 22.29
CA GLY A 40 -8.71 10.26 23.12
C GLY A 40 -8.85 8.97 22.32
N GLY A 41 -8.52 8.99 21.02
CA GLY A 41 -8.39 7.78 20.20
C GLY A 41 -7.13 6.98 20.51
N ASN A 42 -7.00 5.82 19.89
CA ASN A 42 -5.87 4.90 20.02
C ASN A 42 -5.01 4.82 18.75
N ALA A 43 -4.03 3.93 18.72
CA ALA A 43 -3.13 3.74 17.57
C ALA A 43 -3.88 3.40 16.27
N VAL A 44 -5.00 2.66 16.35
CA VAL A 44 -5.85 2.33 15.18
C VAL A 44 -6.56 3.56 14.64
N ASP A 45 -7.17 4.34 15.52
CA ASP A 45 -7.83 5.61 15.14
C ASP A 45 -6.83 6.56 14.47
N ALA A 46 -5.61 6.64 15.03
CA ALA A 46 -4.52 7.45 14.50
C ALA A 46 -4.08 6.98 13.10
N ALA A 47 -3.94 5.67 12.93
CA ALA A 47 -3.53 5.07 11.66
C ALA A 47 -4.57 5.30 10.56
N ILE A 48 -5.87 5.13 10.84
CA ILE A 48 -6.94 5.37 9.87
C ILE A 48 -6.98 6.84 9.44
N ALA A 49 -6.89 7.78 10.38
CA ALA A 49 -6.88 9.20 10.06
C ALA A 49 -5.65 9.60 9.21
N ALA A 50 -4.47 9.08 9.54
CA ALA A 50 -3.27 9.27 8.74
C ALA A 50 -3.42 8.65 7.34
N ALA A 51 -3.90 7.42 7.26
CA ALA A 51 -4.15 6.70 6.01
C ALA A 51 -5.08 7.47 5.06
N ALA A 52 -6.20 7.96 5.59
CA ALA A 52 -7.17 8.74 4.83
C ALA A 52 -6.58 10.05 4.31
N VAL A 53 -5.78 10.78 5.11
CA VAL A 53 -5.11 12.01 4.66
C VAL A 53 -4.09 11.74 3.56
N ILE A 54 -3.35 10.63 3.64
CA ILE A 54 -2.33 10.32 2.63
C ILE A 54 -2.93 10.07 1.26
N THR A 55 -4.18 9.61 1.16
CA THR A 55 -4.88 9.48 -0.14
C THR A 55 -5.00 10.81 -0.89
N LEU A 56 -4.88 11.94 -0.18
CA LEU A 56 -4.95 13.30 -0.72
C LEU A 56 -3.57 13.95 -0.82
N THR A 57 -2.72 13.75 0.19
CA THR A 57 -1.44 14.47 0.30
C THR A 57 -0.29 13.80 -0.44
N GLU A 58 -0.41 12.50 -0.73
CA GLU A 58 0.55 11.76 -1.54
C GLU A 58 -0.16 10.90 -2.62
N PRO A 59 -0.95 11.52 -3.53
CA PRO A 59 -1.70 10.77 -4.55
C PRO A 59 -0.77 10.08 -5.57
N VAL A 60 0.50 10.50 -5.58
CA VAL A 60 1.61 9.92 -6.34
C VAL A 60 2.08 8.55 -5.81
N SER A 61 1.50 8.06 -4.71
CA SER A 61 1.84 6.77 -4.08
C SER A 61 0.62 6.01 -3.55
N ASN A 62 -0.59 6.60 -3.58
CA ASN A 62 -1.78 6.11 -2.88
C ASN A 62 -3.06 6.78 -3.41
N GLY A 63 -4.23 6.26 -3.08
CA GLY A 63 -5.51 6.89 -3.41
C GLY A 63 -6.69 6.26 -2.66
N LEU A 64 -7.90 6.80 -2.87
CA LEU A 64 -9.12 6.18 -2.32
C LEU A 64 -9.44 4.83 -2.96
N GLY A 65 -8.97 4.60 -4.19
CA GLY A 65 -9.09 3.33 -4.91
C GLY A 65 -7.96 2.34 -4.64
N SER A 66 -7.27 2.46 -3.51
CA SER A 66 -6.19 1.55 -3.08
C SER A 66 -6.71 0.34 -2.30
N ASP A 67 -5.80 -0.61 -2.09
CA ASP A 67 -5.89 -1.72 -1.15
C ASP A 67 -5.01 -1.47 0.07
N ALA A 68 -5.24 -2.22 1.16
CA ALA A 68 -4.48 -2.07 2.40
C ALA A 68 -4.10 -3.41 3.05
N PHE A 69 -3.09 -3.36 3.91
CA PHE A 69 -2.72 -4.42 4.84
C PHE A 69 -2.37 -3.82 6.20
N ALA A 70 -2.60 -4.57 7.28
CA ALA A 70 -2.22 -4.15 8.62
C ALA A 70 -1.72 -5.32 9.47
N ILE A 71 -0.66 -5.09 10.24
CA ILE A 71 -0.29 -5.91 11.40
C ILE A 71 -0.53 -5.07 12.65
N LEU A 72 -1.38 -5.55 13.55
CA LEU A 72 -1.79 -4.86 14.76
C LEU A 72 -1.39 -5.68 15.99
N TRP A 73 -0.72 -5.05 16.94
CA TRP A 73 -0.58 -5.52 18.32
C TRP A 73 -1.58 -4.79 19.20
N ASP A 74 -2.50 -5.51 19.83
CA ASP A 74 -3.56 -4.92 20.68
C ASP A 74 -3.19 -4.79 22.17
N GLY A 75 -1.92 -5.04 22.52
CA GLY A 75 -1.45 -5.16 23.91
C GLY A 75 -1.42 -6.60 24.43
N LYS A 76 -2.01 -7.56 23.72
CA LYS A 76 -2.12 -8.98 24.12
C LYS A 76 -1.76 -9.95 22.99
N ALA A 77 -2.22 -9.67 21.78
CA ALA A 77 -2.07 -10.54 20.62
C ALA A 77 -1.79 -9.75 19.35
N LEU A 78 -1.12 -10.42 18.39
CA LEU A 78 -0.94 -9.93 17.03
C LEU A 78 -2.12 -10.33 16.15
N HIS A 79 -2.58 -9.40 15.34
CA HIS A 79 -3.65 -9.57 14.36
C HIS A 79 -3.14 -9.13 12.98
N GLY A 80 -3.49 -9.86 11.94
CA GLY A 80 -3.24 -9.48 10.55
C GLY A 80 -4.56 -9.12 9.87
N LEU A 81 -4.55 -8.08 9.05
CA LEU A 81 -5.66 -7.72 8.17
C LEU A 81 -5.17 -7.68 6.73
N ASN A 82 -5.79 -8.51 5.89
CA ASN A 82 -5.67 -8.47 4.45
C ASN A 82 -6.88 -7.71 3.88
N ALA A 83 -6.67 -6.47 3.46
CA ALA A 83 -7.64 -5.67 2.74
C ALA A 83 -7.18 -5.44 1.29
N SER A 84 -6.61 -6.49 0.67
CA SER A 84 -6.42 -6.55 -0.78
C SER A 84 -7.69 -7.05 -1.45
N GLY A 85 -8.12 -6.36 -2.50
CA GLY A 85 -9.31 -6.78 -3.23
C GLY A 85 -8.98 -7.74 -4.36
N ARG A 86 -9.98 -8.51 -4.75
CA ARG A 86 -9.85 -9.53 -5.79
C ARG A 86 -10.03 -8.90 -7.17
N ALA A 87 -9.63 -9.65 -8.20
CA ALA A 87 -9.99 -9.31 -9.57
C ALA A 87 -11.52 -9.27 -9.74
N PRO A 88 -12.06 -8.38 -10.60
CA PRO A 88 -13.46 -8.43 -11.01
C PRO A 88 -13.84 -9.84 -11.49
N GLN A 89 -15.06 -10.31 -11.19
CA GLN A 89 -15.48 -11.68 -11.53
C GLN A 89 -15.41 -11.97 -13.03
N ALA A 90 -15.55 -10.95 -13.88
CA ALA A 90 -15.50 -11.09 -15.32
C ALA A 90 -14.08 -11.27 -15.88
N TRP A 91 -13.03 -11.04 -15.08
CA TRP A 91 -11.66 -11.24 -15.53
C TRP A 91 -11.33 -12.73 -15.64
N THR A 92 -10.93 -13.10 -16.86
CA THR A 92 -10.45 -14.42 -17.26
C THR A 92 -9.29 -14.21 -18.24
N PRO A 93 -8.39 -15.18 -18.43
CA PRO A 93 -7.40 -15.09 -19.51
C PRO A 93 -8.04 -14.77 -20.86
N GLU A 94 -9.21 -15.34 -21.16
CA GLU A 94 -9.98 -15.11 -22.38
C GLU A 94 -10.52 -13.68 -22.50
N TYR A 95 -10.83 -13.01 -21.38
CA TYR A 95 -11.18 -11.57 -21.40
C TYR A 95 -10.03 -10.75 -21.98
N PHE A 96 -8.82 -10.95 -21.46
CA PHE A 96 -7.64 -10.22 -21.89
C PHE A 96 -7.21 -10.61 -23.31
N HIS A 97 -7.21 -11.91 -23.65
CA HIS A 97 -6.87 -12.35 -25.00
C HIS A 97 -7.80 -11.78 -26.07
N ARG A 98 -9.10 -11.62 -25.78
CA ARG A 98 -10.06 -11.02 -26.72
C ARG A 98 -9.81 -9.53 -26.95
N LYS A 99 -9.39 -8.79 -25.93
CA LYS A 99 -9.22 -7.33 -25.97
C LYS A 99 -7.82 -6.89 -26.41
N TYR A 100 -6.79 -7.65 -26.04
CA TYR A 100 -5.38 -7.30 -26.22
C TYR A 100 -4.62 -8.27 -27.15
N GLY A 101 -5.28 -9.33 -27.64
CA GLY A 101 -4.70 -10.33 -28.53
C GLY A 101 -4.24 -11.59 -27.82
N LYS A 102 -4.14 -12.70 -28.57
CA LYS A 102 -3.81 -14.04 -28.04
C LYS A 102 -2.42 -14.15 -27.43
N ASP A 103 -1.50 -13.26 -27.80
CA ASP A 103 -0.12 -13.24 -27.30
C ASP A 103 0.06 -12.35 -26.05
N ALA A 104 -1.03 -11.78 -25.52
CA ALA A 104 -0.99 -10.97 -24.31
C ALA A 104 -0.60 -11.84 -23.09
N LYS A 105 0.63 -11.67 -22.61
CA LYS A 105 1.18 -12.45 -21.47
C LYS A 105 0.92 -11.83 -20.11
N THR A 106 0.65 -10.54 -20.06
CA THR A 106 0.45 -9.78 -18.82
C THR A 106 -0.73 -8.82 -18.98
N PRO A 107 -1.48 -8.55 -17.91
CA PRO A 107 -2.46 -7.47 -17.89
C PRO A 107 -1.83 -6.12 -18.27
N PRO A 108 -2.64 -5.16 -18.77
CA PRO A 108 -2.18 -3.81 -19.03
C PRO A 108 -1.61 -3.15 -17.76
N LYS A 109 -0.53 -2.40 -17.90
CA LYS A 109 0.07 -1.66 -16.78
C LYS A 109 -0.85 -0.55 -16.25
N ARG A 110 -1.64 0.10 -17.13
CA ARG A 110 -2.45 1.29 -16.83
C ARG A 110 -3.85 1.13 -17.42
N GLY A 111 -4.76 2.03 -17.05
CA GLY A 111 -6.13 2.02 -17.52
C GLY A 111 -7.04 1.07 -16.74
N ILE A 112 -8.32 1.05 -17.12
CA ILE A 112 -9.37 0.41 -16.32
C ILE A 112 -9.21 -1.12 -16.16
N ASP A 113 -8.56 -1.78 -17.11
CA ASP A 113 -8.29 -3.23 -17.10
C ASP A 113 -7.09 -3.64 -16.24
N SER A 114 -6.55 -2.70 -15.46
CA SER A 114 -5.56 -2.97 -14.40
C SER A 114 -6.17 -2.86 -13.00
N VAL A 115 -7.44 -2.48 -12.90
CA VAL A 115 -8.13 -2.16 -11.64
C VAL A 115 -8.78 -3.40 -11.03
N ALA A 116 -8.20 -3.90 -9.94
CA ALA A 116 -8.86 -4.83 -9.03
C ALA A 116 -9.84 -4.09 -8.09
N VAL A 117 -10.69 -4.82 -7.36
CA VAL A 117 -11.61 -4.22 -6.37
C VAL A 117 -10.79 -3.45 -5.31
N PRO A 118 -11.06 -2.16 -5.04
CA PRO A 118 -10.34 -1.43 -3.99
C PRO A 118 -10.74 -1.83 -2.56
N GLY A 119 -9.76 -2.21 -1.73
CA GLY A 119 -9.99 -2.76 -0.40
C GLY A 119 -9.70 -1.84 0.78
N ALA A 120 -8.97 -0.74 0.59
CA ALA A 120 -8.46 0.09 1.70
C ALA A 120 -9.57 0.64 2.61
N VAL A 121 -10.68 1.13 2.04
CA VAL A 121 -11.80 1.69 2.80
C VAL A 121 -12.43 0.62 3.71
N SER A 122 -12.62 -0.60 3.22
CA SER A 122 -13.13 -1.70 4.03
C SER A 122 -12.16 -2.05 5.17
N GLY A 123 -10.86 -1.97 4.91
CA GLY A 123 -9.83 -2.22 5.91
C GLY A 123 -9.87 -1.18 7.04
N TRP A 124 -10.10 0.09 6.69
CA TRP A 124 -10.30 1.16 7.67
C TRP A 124 -11.53 0.88 8.55
N VAL A 125 -12.65 0.50 7.94
CA VAL A 125 -13.89 0.18 8.66
C VAL A 125 -13.70 -1.02 9.58
N ALA A 126 -13.12 -2.12 9.07
CA ALA A 126 -12.88 -3.33 9.86
C ALA A 126 -11.97 -3.09 11.06
N LEU A 127 -10.90 -2.29 10.89
CA LEU A 127 -10.03 -1.88 11.99
C LEU A 127 -10.79 -1.02 13.01
N SER A 128 -11.55 -0.02 12.54
CA SER A 128 -12.32 0.86 13.41
C SER A 128 -13.38 0.11 14.22
N ASP A 129 -14.13 -0.80 13.60
CA ASP A 129 -15.20 -1.53 14.27
C ASP A 129 -14.66 -2.52 15.32
N ARG A 130 -13.50 -3.13 15.07
CA ARG A 130 -12.92 -4.12 15.97
C ARG A 130 -12.04 -3.51 17.07
N PHE A 131 -11.30 -2.45 16.74
CA PHE A 131 -10.25 -1.92 17.62
C PHE A 131 -10.30 -0.40 17.78
N GLY A 132 -11.11 0.34 17.03
CA GLY A 132 -11.20 1.80 17.15
C GLY A 132 -11.87 2.24 18.45
N ARG A 133 -11.56 3.45 18.90
CA ARG A 133 -12.15 4.07 20.10
C ARG A 133 -13.02 5.27 19.78
N LEU A 134 -12.75 5.96 18.68
CA LEU A 134 -13.53 7.11 18.24
C LEU A 134 -14.63 6.70 17.24
N PRO A 135 -15.68 7.51 17.07
CA PRO A 135 -16.62 7.34 15.97
C PRO A 135 -15.88 7.38 14.62
N PHE A 136 -16.19 6.44 13.72
CA PHE A 136 -15.49 6.32 12.42
C PHE A 136 -15.50 7.63 11.61
N ALA A 137 -16.59 8.40 11.69
CA ALA A 137 -16.69 9.67 10.98
C ALA A 137 -15.64 10.71 11.44
N ASP A 138 -15.31 10.71 12.73
CA ASP A 138 -14.32 11.63 13.32
C ASP A 138 -12.93 11.36 12.76
N LEU A 139 -12.62 10.09 12.44
CA LEU A 139 -11.33 9.65 11.88
C LEU A 139 -11.07 10.28 10.51
N LEU A 140 -12.13 10.53 9.73
CA LEU A 140 -12.02 11.07 8.38
C LEU A 140 -12.11 12.60 8.32
N GLU A 141 -12.45 13.28 9.43
CA GLU A 141 -12.49 14.75 9.49
C GLU A 141 -11.24 15.43 8.91
N PRO A 142 -9.99 15.02 9.27
CA PRO A 142 -8.81 15.72 8.77
C PRO A 142 -8.63 15.56 7.27
N ALA A 143 -8.98 14.40 6.71
CA ALA A 143 -8.92 14.15 5.28
C ALA A 143 -9.99 14.96 4.54
N ILE A 144 -11.22 15.00 5.06
CA ILE A 144 -12.31 15.83 4.51
C ILE A 144 -11.88 17.31 4.48
N GLU A 145 -11.35 17.82 5.59
CA GLU A 145 -10.86 19.19 5.71
C GLU A 145 -9.76 19.51 4.67
N ILE A 146 -8.76 18.63 4.55
CA ILE A 146 -7.66 18.79 3.59
C ILE A 146 -8.17 18.74 2.15
N ALA A 147 -9.10 17.84 1.82
CA ALA A 147 -9.66 17.72 0.48
C ALA A 147 -10.43 18.99 0.06
N GLU A 148 -11.14 19.62 0.99
CA GLU A 148 -11.95 20.82 0.74
C GLU A 148 -11.12 22.10 0.70
N ARG A 149 -10.30 22.31 1.74
CA ARG A 149 -9.51 23.54 1.92
C ARG A 149 -8.25 23.52 1.08
N GLY A 150 -7.73 22.32 0.83
CA GLY A 150 -6.49 22.09 0.11
C GLY A 150 -5.25 22.09 0.99
N TYR A 151 -4.13 21.70 0.40
CA TYR A 151 -2.80 21.77 0.99
C TYR A 151 -1.79 22.28 -0.03
N LEU A 152 -0.65 22.77 0.46
CA LEU A 152 0.43 23.23 -0.41
C LEU A 152 1.30 22.05 -0.83
N ILE A 153 1.55 21.93 -2.13
CA ILE A 153 2.29 20.80 -2.69
C ILE A 153 3.75 20.77 -2.21
N PRO A 154 4.23 19.69 -1.58
CA PRO A 154 5.60 19.56 -1.13
C PRO A 154 6.53 19.08 -2.26
N VAL A 155 7.83 19.31 -2.08
CA VAL A 155 8.89 19.05 -3.09
C VAL A 155 8.87 17.63 -3.64
N VAL A 156 8.88 16.62 -2.76
CA VAL A 156 8.97 15.20 -3.19
C VAL A 156 7.71 14.77 -3.93
N VAL A 157 6.54 15.21 -3.48
CA VAL A 157 5.26 14.91 -4.15
C VAL A 157 5.23 15.55 -5.52
N GLN A 158 5.66 16.80 -5.64
CA GLN A 158 5.70 17.51 -6.92
C GLN A 158 6.59 16.79 -7.95
N GLN A 159 7.79 16.37 -7.56
CA GLN A 159 8.72 15.68 -8.44
C GLN A 159 8.12 14.38 -9.00
N LYS A 160 7.51 13.56 -8.14
CA LYS A 160 6.83 12.33 -8.54
C LYS A 160 5.61 12.62 -9.43
N TRP A 161 4.87 13.69 -9.12
CA TRP A 161 3.69 14.10 -9.89
C TRP A 161 4.06 14.51 -11.31
N ALA A 162 5.07 15.37 -11.44
CA ALA A 162 5.59 15.81 -12.74
C ALA A 162 6.13 14.64 -13.57
N ALA A 163 6.86 13.71 -12.93
CA ALA A 163 7.40 12.53 -13.60
C ALA A 163 6.31 11.58 -14.14
N ALA A 164 5.18 11.45 -13.45
CA ALA A 164 4.07 10.58 -13.87
C ALA A 164 3.16 11.23 -14.93
N THR A 165 3.13 12.55 -15.02
CA THR A 165 2.15 13.30 -15.84
C THR A 165 2.18 12.93 -17.34
N PRO A 166 3.35 12.82 -18.02
CA PRO A 166 3.39 12.48 -19.44
C PRO A 166 2.74 11.13 -19.77
N GLU A 167 2.85 10.14 -18.87
CA GLU A 167 2.25 8.81 -19.02
C GLU A 167 0.73 8.83 -18.78
N LEU A 168 0.27 9.66 -17.83
CA LEU A 168 -1.08 9.53 -17.27
C LEU A 168 -2.07 10.60 -17.71
N GLN A 169 -1.62 11.73 -18.26
CA GLN A 169 -2.49 12.86 -18.62
C GLN A 169 -3.64 12.49 -19.60
N GLY A 170 -3.45 11.46 -20.43
CA GLY A 170 -4.46 10.97 -21.36
C GLY A 170 -5.37 9.87 -20.79
N VAL A 171 -5.14 9.40 -19.57
CA VAL A 171 -5.94 8.34 -18.94
C VAL A 171 -7.25 8.95 -18.39
N PRO A 172 -8.41 8.27 -18.52
CA PRO A 172 -9.71 8.82 -18.13
C PRO A 172 -9.74 9.40 -16.71
N GLY A 173 -10.17 10.66 -16.60
CA GLY A 173 -10.31 11.38 -15.32
C GLY A 173 -9.03 11.95 -14.72
N PHE A 174 -7.84 11.57 -15.20
CA PHE A 174 -6.56 12.01 -14.62
C PHE A 174 -6.37 13.52 -14.73
N ALA A 175 -6.45 14.09 -15.93
CA ALA A 175 -6.22 15.52 -16.14
C ALA A 175 -7.23 16.39 -15.38
N GLN A 176 -8.51 16.00 -15.38
CA GLN A 176 -9.57 16.71 -14.65
C GLN A 176 -9.32 16.75 -13.14
N SER A 177 -8.76 15.68 -12.58
CA SER A 177 -8.58 15.54 -11.13
C SER A 177 -7.23 16.07 -10.65
N PHE A 178 -6.17 15.86 -11.43
CA PHE A 178 -4.79 16.03 -11.00
C PHE A 178 -4.00 17.08 -11.79
N LEU A 179 -4.58 17.67 -12.83
CA LEU A 179 -3.98 18.77 -13.60
C LEU A 179 -4.92 20.00 -13.60
N PRO A 180 -5.27 20.57 -12.43
CA PRO A 180 -6.28 21.63 -12.33
C PRO A 180 -5.89 22.93 -13.07
N TRP A 181 -4.60 23.08 -13.41
CA TRP A 181 -4.08 24.19 -14.22
C TRP A 181 -3.59 23.73 -15.60
N GLY A 182 -4.05 22.58 -16.10
CA GLY A 182 -3.60 21.98 -17.36
C GLY A 182 -2.17 21.41 -17.31
N ARG A 183 -1.55 21.39 -16.13
CA ARG A 183 -0.21 20.85 -15.87
C ARG A 183 -0.13 20.29 -14.45
N ALA A 184 0.95 19.55 -14.17
CA ALA A 184 1.28 19.15 -12.82
C ALA A 184 1.36 20.39 -11.89
N PRO A 185 0.83 20.32 -10.66
CA PRO A 185 1.03 21.34 -9.64
C PRO A 185 2.52 21.66 -9.44
N GLN A 186 2.84 22.90 -9.10
CA GLN A 186 4.18 23.32 -8.67
C GLN A 186 4.29 23.30 -7.15
N VAL A 187 5.54 23.24 -6.65
CA VAL A 187 5.82 23.30 -5.22
C VAL A 187 5.21 24.56 -4.62
N GLY A 188 4.47 24.41 -3.52
CA GLY A 188 3.81 25.51 -2.83
C GLY A 188 2.49 25.97 -3.43
N GLU A 189 2.02 25.40 -4.56
CA GLU A 189 0.68 25.67 -5.06
C GLU A 189 -0.38 24.98 -4.20
N LEU A 190 -1.54 25.64 -4.03
CA LEU A 190 -2.66 25.11 -3.28
C LEU A 190 -3.46 24.12 -4.14
N PHE A 191 -3.38 22.83 -3.81
CA PHE A 191 -4.18 21.80 -4.45
C PHE A 191 -5.41 21.46 -3.61
N GLN A 192 -6.59 21.45 -4.23
CA GLN A 192 -7.86 21.08 -3.63
C GLN A 192 -8.48 19.90 -4.39
N PHE A 193 -9.12 18.98 -3.67
CA PHE A 193 -9.73 17.79 -4.27
C PHE A 193 -11.18 17.61 -3.82
N LYS A 194 -12.04 18.56 -4.22
CA LYS A 194 -13.44 18.64 -3.76
C LYS A 194 -14.27 17.38 -4.05
N ALA A 195 -14.00 16.68 -5.15
CA ALA A 195 -14.65 15.41 -5.45
C ALA A 195 -14.31 14.34 -4.40
N ALA A 196 -13.03 14.21 -4.03
CA ALA A 196 -12.60 13.31 -2.95
C ALA A 196 -13.16 13.72 -1.58
N ALA A 197 -13.34 15.03 -1.31
CA ALA A 197 -14.04 15.48 -0.11
C ALA A 197 -15.47 14.95 -0.02
N ARG A 198 -16.21 14.98 -1.14
CA ARG A 198 -17.56 14.41 -1.22
C ARG A 198 -17.54 12.91 -0.90
N ALA A 199 -16.61 12.16 -1.49
CA ALA A 199 -16.47 10.74 -1.21
C ALA A 199 -16.17 10.46 0.25
N LEU A 200 -15.17 11.14 0.82
CA LEU A 200 -14.76 10.96 2.21
C LEU A 200 -15.88 11.27 3.20
N ARG A 201 -16.68 12.34 2.98
CA ARG A 201 -17.87 12.61 3.80
C ARG A 201 -18.88 11.49 3.75
N LEU A 202 -19.14 10.94 2.56
CA LEU A 202 -20.09 9.87 2.42
C LEU A 202 -19.58 8.55 3.03
N ILE A 203 -18.30 8.23 2.83
CA ILE A 203 -17.62 7.10 3.48
C ILE A 203 -17.74 7.25 5.01
N ALA A 204 -17.47 8.44 5.56
CA ALA A 204 -17.59 8.74 6.99
C ALA A 204 -19.01 8.50 7.51
N GLN A 205 -20.02 9.04 6.82
CA GLN A 205 -21.43 8.97 7.22
C GLN A 205 -22.00 7.56 7.14
N THR A 206 -21.52 6.75 6.18
CA THR A 206 -22.07 5.42 5.90
C THR A 206 -21.18 4.29 6.41
N LYS A 207 -20.08 4.60 7.11
CA LYS A 207 -19.03 3.63 7.47
C LYS A 207 -18.61 2.77 6.27
N GLY A 208 -18.34 3.43 5.14
CA GLY A 208 -17.91 2.79 3.90
C GLY A 208 -19.01 2.06 3.11
N GLU A 209 -20.25 1.95 3.61
CA GLU A 209 -21.32 1.23 2.89
C GLU A 209 -21.61 1.86 1.53
N ALA A 210 -21.55 3.19 1.40
CA ALA A 210 -21.73 3.84 0.11
C ALA A 210 -20.63 3.48 -0.91
N TYR A 211 -19.42 3.16 -0.43
CA TYR A 211 -18.27 2.77 -1.24
C TYR A 211 -18.47 1.41 -1.89
N TYR A 212 -19.03 0.45 -1.14
CA TYR A 212 -19.13 -0.95 -1.57
C TYR A 212 -20.53 -1.33 -2.07
N ARG A 213 -21.60 -0.68 -1.58
CA ARG A 213 -23.00 -1.04 -1.85
C ARG A 213 -23.92 0.17 -2.08
N GLY A 214 -23.37 1.35 -2.39
CA GLY A 214 -24.15 2.56 -2.61
C GLY A 214 -23.70 3.39 -3.82
N GLU A 215 -23.87 4.71 -3.74
CA GLU A 215 -23.70 5.62 -4.88
C GLU A 215 -22.26 5.67 -5.42
N ILE A 216 -21.23 5.47 -4.59
CA ILE A 216 -19.84 5.40 -5.06
C ILE A 216 -19.63 4.09 -5.85
N ALA A 217 -20.16 2.95 -5.36
CA ALA A 217 -20.06 1.68 -6.08
C ALA A 217 -20.71 1.75 -7.46
N GLN A 218 -21.88 2.38 -7.56
CA GLN A 218 -22.59 2.59 -8.82
C GLN A 218 -21.83 3.53 -9.76
N ALA A 219 -21.21 4.60 -9.22
CA ALA A 219 -20.38 5.50 -10.02
C ALA A 219 -19.13 4.81 -10.55
N LEU A 220 -18.49 3.96 -9.75
CA LEU A 220 -17.35 3.15 -10.16
C LEU A 220 -17.70 2.16 -11.29
N GLU A 221 -18.84 1.47 -11.20
CA GLU A 221 -19.31 0.59 -12.28
C GLU A 221 -19.62 1.35 -13.56
N LYS A 222 -20.32 2.48 -13.44
CA LYS A 222 -20.64 3.34 -14.58
C LYS A 222 -19.35 3.80 -15.27
N PHE A 223 -18.41 4.34 -14.50
CA PHE A 223 -17.13 4.80 -15.02
C PHE A 223 -16.30 3.66 -15.62
N SER A 224 -16.30 2.48 -14.99
CA SER A 224 -15.66 1.29 -15.53
C SER A 224 -16.22 0.93 -16.90
N THR A 225 -17.55 0.88 -17.02
CA THR A 225 -18.26 0.59 -18.27
C THR A 225 -17.95 1.61 -19.37
N GLU A 226 -17.97 2.91 -19.04
CA GLU A 226 -17.64 4.00 -19.97
C GLU A 226 -16.18 3.91 -20.47
N CYS A 227 -15.27 3.38 -19.64
CA CYS A 227 -13.88 3.13 -20.01
C CYS A 227 -13.66 1.75 -20.68
N GLY A 228 -14.73 0.97 -20.90
CA GLY A 228 -14.67 -0.38 -21.47
C GLY A 228 -14.11 -1.46 -20.53
N GLY A 229 -14.12 -1.20 -19.22
CA GLY A 229 -13.69 -2.11 -18.16
C GLY A 229 -14.77 -3.10 -17.73
N ALA A 230 -14.48 -3.88 -16.69
CA ALA A 230 -15.32 -4.99 -16.24
C ALA A 230 -15.67 -4.97 -14.75
N LEU A 231 -15.24 -3.94 -14.00
CA LEU A 231 -15.53 -3.79 -12.58
C LEU A 231 -17.00 -3.40 -12.39
N LYS A 232 -17.74 -4.16 -11.59
CA LYS A 232 -19.16 -3.93 -11.30
C LYS A 232 -19.41 -3.61 -9.83
N ALA A 233 -20.55 -2.99 -9.53
CA ALA A 233 -20.99 -2.79 -8.15
C ALA A 233 -21.18 -4.12 -7.40
N SER A 234 -21.50 -5.21 -8.11
CA SER A 234 -21.57 -6.56 -7.52
C SER A 234 -20.21 -7.08 -7.05
N ASP A 235 -19.11 -6.74 -7.73
CA ASP A 235 -17.76 -7.12 -7.30
C ASP A 235 -17.39 -6.40 -6.00
N LEU A 236 -17.69 -5.11 -5.93
CA LEU A 236 -17.52 -4.28 -4.73
C LEU A 236 -18.40 -4.77 -3.57
N ALA A 237 -19.65 -5.10 -3.82
CA ALA A 237 -20.61 -5.54 -2.80
C ALA A 237 -20.26 -6.91 -2.20
N ALA A 238 -19.66 -7.80 -3.00
CA ALA A 238 -19.24 -9.12 -2.58
C ALA A 238 -17.93 -9.13 -1.78
N TYR A 239 -17.18 -8.03 -1.82
CA TYR A 239 -15.89 -7.93 -1.16
C TYR A 239 -15.99 -7.66 0.34
N GLN A 240 -15.10 -8.30 1.10
CA GLN A 240 -14.85 -8.03 2.52
C GLN A 240 -13.35 -8.22 2.81
N PRO A 241 -12.77 -7.47 3.76
CA PRO A 241 -11.39 -7.68 4.17
C PRO A 241 -11.30 -8.93 5.06
N GLU A 242 -10.15 -9.58 5.04
CA GLU A 242 -9.91 -10.86 5.72
C GLU A 242 -8.98 -10.68 6.92
N TRP A 243 -9.44 -11.12 8.10
CA TRP A 243 -8.56 -11.25 9.26
C TRP A 243 -7.73 -12.51 9.11
N VAL A 244 -6.42 -12.35 9.12
CA VAL A 244 -5.45 -13.43 8.91
C VAL A 244 -4.49 -13.52 10.09
N GLN A 245 -3.94 -14.70 10.32
CA GLN A 245 -2.87 -14.89 11.29
C GLN A 245 -1.54 -14.45 10.66
N PRO A 246 -0.80 -13.47 11.23
CA PRO A 246 0.52 -13.14 10.74
C PRO A 246 1.48 -14.34 10.82
N LEU A 247 2.27 -14.52 9.78
CA LEU A 247 3.38 -15.47 9.77
C LEU A 247 4.44 -15.03 10.79
N ALA A 248 5.25 -15.97 11.28
CA ALA A 248 6.32 -15.71 12.22
C ALA A 248 7.60 -16.44 11.80
N LYS A 249 8.73 -15.73 11.81
CA LYS A 249 10.07 -16.33 11.68
C LYS A 249 10.98 -15.82 12.78
N ASN A 250 11.53 -16.73 13.57
CA ASN A 250 12.54 -16.38 14.57
C ASN A 250 13.86 -16.05 13.87
N TYR A 251 14.51 -14.99 14.36
CA TYR A 251 15.82 -14.58 13.89
C TYR A 251 16.58 -13.92 15.05
N ARG A 252 17.64 -14.60 15.53
CA ARG A 252 18.61 -14.07 16.50
C ARG A 252 18.00 -13.37 17.73
N GLY A 253 17.05 -14.03 18.39
CA GLY A 253 16.40 -13.53 19.62
C GLY A 253 15.16 -12.65 19.38
N TYR A 254 14.80 -12.39 18.13
CA TYR A 254 13.60 -11.67 17.72
C TYR A 254 12.70 -12.56 16.86
N THR A 255 11.47 -12.11 16.63
CA THR A 255 10.52 -12.73 15.70
C THR A 255 10.05 -11.70 14.68
N LEU A 256 10.29 -11.96 13.40
CA LEU A 256 9.75 -11.16 12.30
C LEU A 256 8.35 -11.66 11.93
N HIS A 257 7.38 -10.74 11.97
CA HIS A 257 6.01 -11.00 11.58
C HIS A 257 5.66 -10.35 10.25
N GLU A 258 4.96 -11.09 9.39
CA GLU A 258 4.53 -10.66 8.07
C GLU A 258 3.10 -11.12 7.81
N ILE A 259 2.37 -10.39 6.98
CA ILE A 259 1.08 -10.88 6.46
C ILE A 259 1.37 -12.12 5.58
N PRO A 260 0.57 -13.20 5.70
CA PRO A 260 0.71 -14.35 4.82
C PRO A 260 0.47 -13.98 3.33
N PRO A 261 0.77 -14.88 2.39
CA PRO A 261 0.24 -14.78 1.04
C PRO A 261 -1.27 -14.45 1.05
N ASN A 262 -1.77 -13.62 0.15
CA ASN A 262 -1.21 -13.17 -1.13
C ASN A 262 -0.15 -12.04 -1.08
N GLY A 263 0.24 -11.56 0.11
CA GLY A 263 1.33 -10.60 0.26
C GLY A 263 2.72 -11.22 0.01
N GLN A 264 3.70 -10.37 -0.33
CA GLN A 264 5.09 -10.79 -0.59
C GLN A 264 6.02 -10.67 0.63
N GLY A 265 5.50 -10.33 1.81
CA GLY A 265 6.29 -10.14 3.04
C GLY A 265 7.12 -11.36 3.44
N ILE A 266 6.63 -12.56 3.12
CA ILE A 266 7.34 -13.84 3.32
C ILE A 266 8.76 -13.86 2.71
N ALA A 267 9.04 -13.05 1.69
CA ALA A 267 10.39 -12.88 1.14
C ALA A 267 11.43 -12.52 2.21
N ALA A 268 11.08 -11.59 3.11
CA ALA A 268 11.96 -11.18 4.20
C ALA A 268 12.20 -12.33 5.19
N GLN A 269 11.17 -13.11 5.51
CA GLN A 269 11.28 -14.27 6.39
C GLN A 269 12.14 -15.39 5.77
N ILE A 270 11.97 -15.68 4.47
CA ILE A 270 12.81 -16.63 3.73
C ILE A 270 14.27 -16.17 3.73
N ALA A 271 14.52 -14.90 3.39
CA ALA A 271 15.86 -14.34 3.38
C ALA A 271 16.51 -14.41 4.78
N LEU A 272 15.79 -14.07 5.85
CA LEU A 272 16.31 -14.18 7.22
C LEU A 272 16.60 -15.63 7.61
N GLY A 273 15.75 -16.60 7.25
CA GLY A 273 16.04 -18.00 7.54
C GLY A 273 17.20 -18.58 6.74
N ILE A 274 17.47 -18.07 5.53
CA ILE A 274 18.70 -18.37 4.79
C ILE A 274 19.91 -17.76 5.51
N LEU A 275 19.83 -16.50 5.93
CA LEU A 275 20.89 -15.77 6.62
C LEU A 275 21.19 -16.32 8.02
N ASP A 276 20.26 -17.06 8.63
CA ASP A 276 20.47 -17.73 9.91
C ASP A 276 21.55 -18.83 9.84
N GLN A 277 21.88 -19.29 8.63
CA GLN A 277 22.94 -20.28 8.38
C GLN A 277 24.36 -19.68 8.31
N PHE A 278 24.48 -18.35 8.46
CA PHE A 278 25.75 -17.63 8.36
C PHE A 278 26.01 -16.84 9.63
N ASP A 279 27.28 -16.60 9.98
CA ASP A 279 27.64 -15.74 11.11
C ASP A 279 27.76 -14.27 10.64
N LEU A 280 26.63 -13.62 10.34
CA LEU A 280 26.66 -12.21 9.92
C LEU A 280 27.17 -11.28 11.03
N ALA A 281 27.05 -11.66 12.30
CA ALA A 281 27.43 -10.81 13.43
C ALA A 281 28.96 -10.62 13.54
N SER A 282 29.75 -11.58 13.06
CA SER A 282 31.21 -11.43 12.99
C SER A 282 31.70 -10.61 11.78
N MET A 283 30.80 -10.27 10.84
CA MET A 283 31.13 -9.48 9.67
C MET A 283 30.93 -7.98 9.93
N PRO A 284 31.72 -7.09 9.30
CA PRO A 284 31.45 -5.65 9.34
C PRO A 284 30.08 -5.32 8.74
N VAL A 285 29.32 -4.44 9.40
CA VAL A 285 27.95 -4.05 8.99
C VAL A 285 27.88 -3.62 7.52
N ASP A 286 28.85 -2.81 7.08
CA ASP A 286 28.96 -2.33 5.69
C ASP A 286 30.06 -3.07 4.89
N GLY A 287 30.44 -4.26 5.34
CA GLY A 287 31.43 -5.10 4.66
C GLY A 287 30.86 -5.75 3.40
N VAL A 288 31.73 -5.95 2.39
CA VAL A 288 31.35 -6.55 1.10
C VAL A 288 30.75 -7.96 1.29
N ASP A 289 31.32 -8.78 2.15
CA ASP A 289 30.83 -10.14 2.43
C ASP A 289 29.43 -10.14 3.06
N SER A 290 29.19 -9.21 4.02
CA SER A 290 27.89 -9.02 4.66
C SER A 290 26.83 -8.61 3.64
N GLN A 291 27.16 -7.65 2.77
CA GLN A 291 26.26 -7.20 1.71
C GLN A 291 26.00 -8.30 0.67
N HIS A 292 27.04 -9.05 0.28
CA HIS A 292 26.93 -10.16 -0.66
C HIS A 292 25.94 -11.22 -0.15
N LEU A 293 26.09 -11.66 1.11
CA LEU A 293 25.15 -12.62 1.72
C LEU A 293 23.72 -12.10 1.72
N GLN A 294 23.50 -10.85 2.16
CA GLN A 294 22.18 -10.24 2.20
C GLN A 294 21.53 -10.16 0.80
N ILE A 295 22.31 -9.78 -0.21
CA ILE A 295 21.86 -9.69 -1.59
C ILE A 295 21.51 -11.07 -2.16
N GLU A 296 22.39 -12.06 -2.02
CA GLU A 296 22.16 -13.41 -2.57
C GLU A 296 20.99 -14.12 -1.87
N ALA A 297 20.86 -13.98 -0.54
CA ALA A 297 19.72 -14.50 0.22
C ALA A 297 18.39 -13.87 -0.24
N MET A 298 18.37 -12.55 -0.46
CA MET A 298 17.17 -11.87 -0.95
C MET A 298 16.83 -12.27 -2.39
N LYS A 299 17.81 -12.50 -3.25
CA LYS A 299 17.59 -12.99 -4.62
C LYS A 299 16.97 -14.39 -4.62
N LEU A 300 17.46 -15.29 -3.76
CA LEU A 300 16.84 -16.61 -3.56
C LEU A 300 15.40 -16.48 -3.08
N ALA A 301 15.15 -15.65 -2.07
CA ALA A 301 13.81 -15.43 -1.53
C ALA A 301 12.83 -14.90 -2.58
N PHE A 302 13.24 -13.89 -3.36
CA PHE A 302 12.40 -13.36 -4.43
C PHE A 302 12.16 -14.37 -5.55
N ALA A 303 13.15 -15.19 -5.90
CA ALA A 303 12.96 -16.25 -6.87
C ALA A 303 11.84 -17.22 -6.45
N ASP A 304 11.79 -17.57 -5.16
CA ASP A 304 10.74 -18.45 -4.61
C ASP A 304 9.39 -17.72 -4.54
N VAL A 305 9.37 -16.45 -4.12
CA VAL A 305 8.14 -15.64 -4.06
C VAL A 305 7.49 -15.52 -5.43
N TYR A 306 8.25 -15.15 -6.48
CA TYR A 306 7.68 -15.02 -7.83
C TYR A 306 7.22 -16.34 -8.43
N ARG A 307 7.74 -17.46 -7.94
CA ARG A 307 7.35 -18.79 -8.42
C ARG A 307 6.09 -19.30 -7.71
N TYR A 308 5.95 -19.03 -6.41
CA TYR A 308 5.01 -19.74 -5.55
C TYR A 308 3.96 -18.87 -4.86
N VAL A 309 4.25 -17.60 -4.56
CA VAL A 309 3.32 -16.72 -3.83
C VAL A 309 2.21 -16.26 -4.77
N ALA A 310 0.98 -16.51 -4.34
CA ALA A 310 -0.25 -16.11 -5.03
C ALA A 310 -1.39 -16.07 -4.01
N GLU A 311 -2.63 -15.97 -4.49
CA GLU A 311 -3.81 -16.32 -3.69
C GLU A 311 -3.64 -17.71 -3.06
N PRO A 312 -3.83 -17.89 -1.73
CA PRO A 312 -3.57 -19.16 -1.05
C PRO A 312 -4.22 -20.39 -1.69
N SER A 313 -5.45 -20.26 -2.20
CA SER A 313 -6.15 -21.36 -2.88
C SER A 313 -5.52 -21.79 -4.21
N ALA A 314 -4.62 -20.98 -4.77
CA ALA A 314 -3.93 -21.23 -6.04
C ALA A 314 -2.43 -21.54 -5.85
N MET A 315 -1.91 -21.52 -4.62
CA MET A 315 -0.50 -21.80 -4.35
C MET A 315 -0.18 -23.29 -4.47
N GLN A 316 1.02 -23.61 -4.95
CA GLN A 316 1.52 -24.99 -5.10
C GLN A 316 2.22 -25.53 -3.85
N VAL A 317 2.65 -24.63 -2.98
CA VAL A 317 3.32 -24.93 -1.71
C VAL A 317 2.71 -24.05 -0.62
N THR A 318 2.76 -24.51 0.61
CA THR A 318 2.27 -23.78 1.79
C THR A 318 3.33 -22.79 2.31
N PRO A 319 2.93 -21.70 2.99
CA PRO A 319 3.88 -20.83 3.69
C PRO A 319 4.80 -21.58 4.65
N GLU A 320 4.28 -22.61 5.34
CA GLU A 320 5.04 -23.45 6.26
C GLU A 320 6.16 -24.21 5.54
N GLN A 321 5.89 -24.76 4.35
CA GLN A 321 6.91 -25.41 3.52
C GLN A 321 7.96 -24.42 3.01
N MET A 322 7.55 -23.19 2.67
CA MET A 322 8.49 -22.13 2.23
C MET A 322 9.39 -21.64 3.37
N LEU A 323 8.96 -21.79 4.62
CA LEU A 323 9.68 -21.34 5.82
C LEU A 323 10.38 -22.47 6.60
N ASP A 324 10.28 -23.71 6.12
CA ASP A 324 10.92 -24.90 6.71
C ASP A 324 12.44 -24.73 6.83
N ASP A 325 12.98 -25.02 8.01
CA ASP A 325 14.40 -24.78 8.30
C ASP A 325 15.35 -25.63 7.43
N ALA A 326 14.97 -26.87 7.11
CA ALA A 326 15.78 -27.73 6.26
C ALA A 326 15.77 -27.23 4.80
N TYR A 327 14.62 -26.75 4.32
CA TYR A 327 14.52 -26.08 3.03
C TYR A 327 15.39 -24.82 2.97
N LEU A 328 15.28 -23.91 3.94
CA LEU A 328 16.07 -22.68 3.96
C LEU A 328 17.58 -22.97 4.08
N ALA A 329 17.97 -23.98 4.86
CA ALA A 329 19.35 -24.45 4.91
C ALA A 329 19.83 -25.02 3.57
N SER A 330 18.96 -25.67 2.80
CA SER A 330 19.28 -26.13 1.44
C SER A 330 19.49 -24.97 0.47
N ARG A 331 18.71 -23.89 0.62
CA ARG A 331 18.85 -22.67 -0.19
C ARG A 331 20.14 -21.92 0.13
N ALA A 332 20.52 -21.84 1.41
CA ALA A 332 21.78 -21.22 1.84
C ALA A 332 23.02 -21.85 1.17
N LYS A 333 23.02 -23.16 0.92
CA LYS A 333 24.12 -23.86 0.22
C LYS A 333 24.33 -23.42 -1.24
N LEU A 334 23.36 -22.70 -1.81
CA LEU A 334 23.45 -22.19 -3.19
C LEU A 334 24.25 -20.88 -3.29
N ILE A 335 24.55 -20.22 -2.16
CA ILE A 335 25.29 -18.97 -2.13
C ILE A 335 26.79 -19.25 -2.24
N ASP A 336 27.41 -18.81 -3.32
CA ASP A 336 28.86 -18.78 -3.50
C ASP A 336 29.43 -17.44 -3.02
N MET A 337 30.22 -17.44 -1.95
CA MET A 337 30.85 -16.22 -1.40
C MET A 337 31.78 -15.50 -2.39
N LYS A 338 32.18 -16.15 -3.49
CA LYS A 338 33.08 -15.56 -4.49
C LYS A 338 32.37 -15.16 -5.78
N ARG A 339 31.06 -15.39 -5.89
CA ARG A 339 30.34 -15.18 -7.14
C ARG A 339 28.86 -14.85 -6.91
N ALA A 340 28.43 -13.70 -7.43
CA ALA A 340 27.01 -13.38 -7.53
C ALA A 340 26.32 -14.27 -8.58
N GLN A 341 25.13 -14.78 -8.25
CA GLN A 341 24.40 -15.75 -9.09
C GLN A 341 23.03 -15.24 -9.49
N ASP A 342 22.60 -15.47 -10.73
CA ASP A 342 21.22 -15.18 -11.12
C ASP A 342 20.30 -16.34 -10.73
N PHE A 343 19.67 -16.24 -9.55
CA PHE A 343 18.65 -17.17 -9.12
C PHE A 343 17.35 -16.85 -9.86
N LYS A 344 17.00 -17.68 -10.84
CA LYS A 344 15.83 -17.43 -11.70
C LYS A 344 14.53 -17.39 -10.90
N ALA A 345 13.94 -16.21 -10.76
CA ALA A 345 12.65 -15.81 -11.34
C ALA A 345 12.67 -14.26 -11.45
N GLY A 346 12.21 -13.71 -12.59
CA GLY A 346 12.43 -12.30 -12.95
C GLY A 346 11.49 -11.31 -12.24
N ASN A 347 11.93 -10.04 -12.12
CA ASN A 347 11.16 -8.95 -11.52
C ASN A 347 11.10 -7.69 -12.42
N PRO A 348 9.97 -7.38 -13.07
CA PRO A 348 9.77 -6.12 -13.77
C PRO A 348 9.13 -5.01 -12.91
N VAL A 349 8.79 -5.27 -11.64
CA VAL A 349 7.94 -4.36 -10.85
C VAL A 349 8.75 -3.25 -10.17
N LYS A 350 8.40 -2.00 -10.47
CA LYS A 350 8.83 -0.80 -9.73
C LYS A 350 7.58 -0.03 -9.30
N GLY A 351 7.34 0.09 -8.00
CA GLY A 351 6.18 0.78 -7.43
C GLY A 351 6.58 1.78 -6.34
N GLY A 352 5.70 2.75 -6.07
CA GLY A 352 5.78 3.65 -4.92
C GLY A 352 4.62 3.32 -3.99
N THR A 353 4.88 3.18 -2.70
CA THR A 353 3.88 2.79 -1.69
C THR A 353 4.10 3.64 -0.43
N ILE A 354 3.02 3.94 0.30
CA ILE A 354 3.11 4.61 1.59
C ILE A 354 3.14 3.58 2.71
N TYR A 355 3.90 3.86 3.74
CA TYR A 355 3.91 3.11 4.99
C TYR A 355 3.53 4.07 6.11
N LEU A 356 2.74 3.58 7.08
CA LEU A 356 2.44 4.32 8.28
C LEU A 356 2.40 3.39 9.48
N THR A 357 2.87 3.91 10.61
CA THR A 357 2.81 3.19 11.88
C THR A 357 2.42 4.14 12.99
N ALA A 358 1.64 3.63 13.93
CA ALA A 358 1.26 4.34 15.14
C ALA A 358 1.43 3.45 16.36
N ALA A 359 1.81 4.05 17.48
CA ALA A 359 1.85 3.43 18.79
C ALA A 359 1.24 4.38 19.81
N ASP A 360 0.50 3.85 20.78
CA ASP A 360 -0.13 4.63 21.83
C ASP A 360 0.33 4.27 23.24
N GLU A 361 -0.03 5.12 24.20
CA GLU A 361 0.40 5.01 25.60
C GLU A 361 -0.15 3.78 26.32
N ASN A 362 -1.13 3.08 25.74
CA ASN A 362 -1.69 1.84 26.28
C ASN A 362 -0.96 0.61 25.74
N GLY A 363 0.05 0.80 24.90
CA GLY A 363 0.88 -0.28 24.33
C GLY A 363 0.28 -0.92 23.08
N MET A 364 -0.77 -0.35 22.48
CA MET A 364 -1.24 -0.77 21.16
C MET A 364 -0.30 -0.22 20.08
N MET A 365 0.00 -1.05 19.07
CA MET A 365 0.86 -0.69 17.95
C MET A 365 0.28 -1.20 16.65
N ILE A 366 0.35 -0.41 15.59
CA ILE A 366 -0.09 -0.81 14.25
C ILE A 366 1.00 -0.49 13.23
N SER A 367 1.26 -1.48 12.38
CA SER A 367 2.00 -1.36 11.13
C SER A 367 0.98 -1.42 10.00
N PHE A 368 0.80 -0.33 9.26
CA PHE A 368 -0.24 -0.20 8.24
C PHE A 368 0.35 0.28 6.91
N ILE A 369 -0.15 -0.29 5.81
CA ILE A 369 0.32 0.01 4.47
C ILE A 369 -0.87 0.00 3.51
N GLN A 370 -0.92 0.97 2.60
CA GLN A 370 -1.88 0.99 1.50
C GLN A 370 -1.25 1.56 0.25
N SER A 371 -1.77 1.15 -0.92
CA SER A 371 -1.08 1.45 -2.17
C SER A 371 -1.98 1.32 -3.38
N ASN A 372 -1.79 2.24 -4.34
CA ASN A 372 -2.31 2.13 -5.70
C ASN A 372 -1.41 1.27 -6.61
N PHE A 373 -0.42 0.57 -6.05
CA PHE A 373 0.67 -0.17 -6.69
C PHE A 373 1.72 0.70 -7.38
N MET A 374 1.46 1.21 -8.59
CA MET A 374 2.42 2.02 -9.33
C MET A 374 2.08 3.51 -9.26
N GLY A 375 2.40 4.15 -8.14
CA GLY A 375 2.20 5.59 -7.96
C GLY A 375 0.72 5.97 -7.96
N PHE A 376 0.26 6.72 -8.97
CA PHE A 376 -1.18 7.02 -9.18
C PHE A 376 -2.02 5.80 -9.59
N GLY A 377 -1.41 4.62 -9.72
CA GLY A 377 -2.12 3.38 -10.06
C GLY A 377 -2.48 3.29 -11.53
N SER A 378 -3.73 2.98 -11.85
CA SER A 378 -4.18 2.85 -13.24
C SER A 378 -4.08 4.18 -14.01
N GLY A 379 -4.05 5.30 -13.30
CA GLY A 379 -4.27 6.64 -13.84
C GLY A 379 -5.75 6.98 -14.00
N CYS A 380 -6.65 5.99 -13.92
CA CYS A 380 -8.08 6.23 -13.98
C CYS A 380 -8.56 6.89 -12.68
N VAL A 381 -9.38 7.93 -12.82
CA VAL A 381 -10.00 8.62 -11.69
C VAL A 381 -11.49 8.76 -11.95
N GLU A 382 -12.32 8.16 -11.10
CA GLU A 382 -13.77 8.39 -11.18
C GLU A 382 -14.05 9.86 -10.80
N PRO A 383 -14.66 10.66 -11.68
CA PRO A 383 -14.68 12.12 -11.54
C PRO A 383 -15.69 12.65 -10.51
N SER A 384 -16.76 11.92 -10.21
CA SER A 384 -17.85 12.39 -9.33
C SER A 384 -17.42 12.40 -7.86
N PHE A 385 -16.60 11.44 -7.48
CA PHE A 385 -16.12 11.17 -6.13
C PHE A 385 -14.59 11.23 -6.02
N GLY A 386 -13.87 11.45 -7.12
CA GLY A 386 -12.42 11.61 -7.12
C GLY A 386 -11.67 10.31 -6.73
N ILE A 387 -12.22 9.15 -7.08
CA ILE A 387 -11.62 7.86 -6.71
C ILE A 387 -10.51 7.51 -7.71
N SER A 388 -9.27 7.75 -7.31
CA SER A 388 -8.09 7.32 -8.07
C SER A 388 -7.84 5.83 -7.88
N LEU A 389 -7.95 5.07 -8.97
CA LEU A 389 -7.98 3.61 -8.97
C LEU A 389 -6.59 2.98 -9.09
N GLN A 390 -6.31 1.97 -8.27
CA GLN A 390 -5.08 1.19 -8.31
C GLN A 390 -4.86 0.43 -9.64
N ASN A 391 -3.62 0.01 -9.91
CA ASN A 391 -3.29 -0.91 -11.01
C ASN A 391 -2.74 -2.26 -10.52
N ARG A 392 -3.35 -2.83 -9.47
CA ARG A 392 -2.88 -4.06 -8.81
C ARG A 392 -3.00 -5.32 -9.67
N GLY A 393 -3.94 -5.30 -10.62
CA GLY A 393 -4.44 -6.46 -11.36
C GLY A 393 -3.47 -7.12 -12.34
#